data_AF-A0A0D5ZGB4-F1
#
_entry.id   AF-A0A0D5ZGB4-F1
#
_cell.length_a   1.000
_cell.length_b   1.000
_cell.length_c   1.000
_cell.angle_alpha   90.00
_cell.angle_beta   90.00
_cell.angle_gamma   90.00
#
_symmetry.space_group_name_H-M   'P 1'
#
loop_
_entity.id
_entity.type
_entity.pdbx_description
1 polymer ?
#
loop_
_entity_poly.entity_id
_entity_poly.type
_entity_poly.pdbx_seq_one_letter_code
_entity_poly.pdbx_strand_id
1 'polypeptide(L)' 'MDTGDYLKLLWFSEPVCKKCSKRPPEVKLHIDHIFPISMGGSSRANNLQFLCSDCNLKKSDKVEGGVPWLNLA' A
#
# COMPACT_ATOMS: atom_id res chain seq x y z
N MET A 1 -3.70 12.54 4.65
CA MET A 1 -2.40 12.37 3.98
C MET A 1 -1.88 13.74 3.61
N ASP A 2 -0.63 14.08 3.97
CA ASP A 2 -0.03 15.35 3.55
C ASP A 2 0.70 15.20 2.20
N THR A 3 0.90 16.31 1.49
CA THR A 3 1.55 16.33 0.17
C THR A 3 2.99 15.80 0.23
N GLY A 4 3.68 15.97 1.37
CA GLY A 4 5.05 15.51 1.54
C GLY A 4 5.17 14.00 1.53
N ASP A 5 4.20 13.29 2.11
CA ASP A 5 4.18 11.82 2.11
C ASP A 5 3.95 11.22 0.71
N TYR A 6 3.15 11.88 -0.15
CA TYR A 6 3.03 11.51 -1.58
C TYR A 6 4.36 11.62 -2.30
N LEU A 7 5.03 12.76 -2.14
CA LEU A 7 6.31 13.02 -2.79
C LEU A 7 7.38 12.03 -2.33
N LYS A 8 7.38 11.66 -1.06
CA LYS A 8 8.30 10.63 -0.55
C LYS A 8 8.06 9.28 -1.21
N LEU A 9 6.81 8.84 -1.34
CA LEU A 9 6.50 7.60 -2.04
C LEU A 9 6.97 7.65 -3.50
N LEU A 10 6.66 8.74 -4.20
CA LEU A 10 7.00 8.87 -5.63
C LEU A 10 8.51 8.97 -5.89
N TRP A 11 9.25 9.66 -5.02
CA TRP A 11 10.67 9.95 -5.24
C TRP A 11 11.60 8.85 -4.73
N PHE A 12 11.21 8.16 -3.64
CA PHE A 12 12.07 7.18 -2.99
C PHE A 12 11.64 5.72 -3.22
N SER A 13 10.58 5.48 -4.00
CA SER A 13 10.12 4.12 -4.33
C SER A 13 10.00 3.89 -5.83
N GLU A 14 10.27 2.67 -6.25
CA GLU A 14 9.98 2.27 -7.63
C GLU A 14 8.47 2.27 -7.92
N PRO A 15 8.03 2.75 -9.09
CA PRO A 15 6.64 2.68 -9.53
C PRO A 15 6.30 1.26 -9.99
N VAL A 16 6.18 0.35 -9.03
CA VAL A 16 5.88 -1.07 -9.23
C VAL A 16 4.84 -1.54 -8.23
N CYS A 17 3.91 -2.40 -8.66
CA CYS A 17 2.99 -3.05 -7.74
C CYS A 17 3.80 -3.90 -6.74
N LYS A 18 3.71 -3.59 -5.44
CA LYS A 18 4.44 -4.33 -4.39
C LYS A 18 4.02 -5.79 -4.26
N LYS A 19 2.87 -6.17 -4.83
CA LYS A 19 2.35 -7.54 -4.74
C LYS A 19 2.72 -8.43 -5.92
N CYS A 20 2.56 -7.93 -7.14
CA CYS A 20 2.72 -8.74 -8.36
C CYS A 20 3.88 -8.28 -9.26
N SER A 21 4.62 -7.25 -8.85
CA SER A 21 5.79 -6.71 -9.56
C SER A 21 5.52 -6.13 -10.96
N LYS A 22 4.25 -6.04 -11.38
CA LYS A 22 3.85 -5.37 -12.63
C LYS A 22 4.05 -3.86 -12.53
N ARG A 23 4.38 -3.23 -13.66
CA ARG A 23 4.71 -1.81 -13.79
C ARG A 23 3.85 -1.13 -14.85
N PRO A 24 3.69 0.21 -14.82
CA PRO A 24 3.15 0.94 -15.97
C PRO A 24 4.03 0.72 -17.22
N PRO A 25 3.45 0.67 -18.44
CA PRO A 25 2.04 0.88 -18.75
C PRO A 25 1.16 -0.39 -18.62
N GLU A 26 1.73 -1.56 -18.28
CA GLU A 26 0.98 -2.84 -18.18
C GLU A 26 -0.18 -2.76 -17.18
N VAL A 27 0.00 -1.99 -16.10
CA VAL A 27 -1.01 -1.79 -15.06
C VAL A 27 -1.11 -0.33 -14.63
N LYS A 28 -2.31 0.07 -14.21
CA LYS A 28 -2.51 1.31 -13.45
C LYS A 28 -2.18 1.07 -11.99
N LEU A 29 -1.27 1.86 -11.45
CA LEU A 29 -0.92 1.85 -10.03
C LEU A 29 -1.82 2.80 -9.23
N HIS A 30 -2.16 2.39 -8.03
CA HIS A 30 -2.85 3.14 -7.01
C HIS A 30 -1.97 3.20 -5.76
N ILE A 31 -2.17 4.25 -4.96
CA ILE A 31 -1.52 4.39 -3.67
C ILE A 31 -2.42 3.70 -2.64
N ASP A 32 -1.85 2.73 -1.93
CA ASP A 32 -2.53 1.91 -0.95
C ASP A 32 -1.83 2.02 0.41
N HIS A 33 -2.59 1.77 1.48
CA HIS A 33 -2.10 1.72 2.84
C HIS A 33 -1.71 0.30 3.22
N ILE A 34 -0.44 0.06 3.54
CA ILE A 34 0.07 -1.27 3.98
C ILE A 34 -0.78 -1.79 5.14
N PHE A 35 -0.94 -0.95 6.17
CA PHE A 35 -1.90 -1.14 7.25
C PHE A 35 -3.13 -0.25 6.98
N PRO A 36 -4.33 -0.83 6.80
CA PRO A 36 -5.54 -0.09 6.41
C PRO A 36 -5.91 1.05 7.37
N ILE A 37 -6.43 2.15 6.82
CA ILE A 37 -6.95 3.26 7.64
C ILE A 37 -8.06 2.78 8.58
N SER A 38 -8.95 1.90 8.11
CA SER A 38 -10.05 1.33 8.91
C SER A 38 -9.59 0.60 10.18
N MET A 39 -8.32 0.17 10.22
CA MET A 39 -7.71 -0.51 11.36
C MET A 39 -6.80 0.41 12.19
N GLY A 40 -6.69 1.70 11.85
CA GLY A 40 -5.82 2.67 12.53
C GLY A 40 -4.53 3.02 11.78
N GLY A 41 -4.43 2.66 10.49
CA GLY A 41 -3.27 2.97 9.66
C GLY A 41 -3.04 4.44 9.41
N SER A 42 -1.79 4.86 9.47
CA SER A 42 -1.41 6.24 9.18
C SER A 42 -1.31 6.48 7.67
N SER A 43 -1.50 7.72 7.23
CA SER A 43 -1.19 8.12 5.85
C SER A 43 0.25 8.65 5.68
N ARG A 44 1.19 8.14 6.48
CA ARG A 44 2.61 8.48 6.40
C ARG A 44 3.31 7.66 5.33
N ALA A 45 4.37 8.18 4.72
CA ALA A 45 5.08 7.51 3.62
C ALA A 45 5.50 6.06 3.92
N ASN A 46 5.84 5.75 5.18
CA ASN A 46 6.21 4.39 5.60
C ASN A 46 5.05 3.39 5.61
N ASN A 47 3.80 3.85 5.57
CA ASN A 47 2.60 3.01 5.48
C ASN A 47 1.98 3.04 4.08
N LEU A 48 2.65 3.63 3.09
CA LEU A 48 2.13 3.74 1.74
C LEU A 48 2.92 2.86 0.77
N GLN A 49 2.21 2.33 -0.22
CA GLN A 49 2.79 1.51 -1.27
C GLN A 49 2.02 1.68 -2.57
N PHE A 50 2.64 1.26 -3.68
CA PHE A 50 1.93 1.11 -4.94
C PHE A 50 1.35 -0.30 -5.07
N LEU A 51 0.07 -0.38 -5.43
CA LEU A 51 -0.58 -1.62 -5.88
C LEU A 51 -1.29 -1.40 -7.21
N CYS A 52 -1.31 -2.42 -8.07
CA CYS A 52 -2.21 -2.39 -9.24
C CYS A 52 -3.67 -2.56 -8.80
N SER A 53 -4.63 -2.17 -9.65
CA SER A 53 -6.07 -2.29 -9.36
C SER A 53 -6.45 -3.68 -8.82
N ASP A 54 -6.00 -4.75 -9.46
CA ASP A 54 -6.35 -6.12 -9.08
C ASP A 54 -5.82 -6.50 -7.70
N CYS A 55 -4.57 -6.13 -7.39
CA CYS A 55 -3.96 -6.42 -6.10
C CYS A 55 -4.58 -5.56 -4.99
N ASN A 56 -4.86 -4.29 -5.27
CA ASN A 56 -5.52 -3.39 -4.34
C ASN A 56 -6.92 -3.89 -3.95
N LEU A 57 -7.73 -4.28 -4.94
CA LEU A 57 -9.07 -4.84 -4.71
C LEU A 57 -9.02 -6.16 -3.92
N LYS A 58 -8.05 -7.03 -4.23
CA LYS A 58 -7.85 -8.30 -3.51
C LYS A 58 -7.41 -8.08 -2.06
N LYS A 59 -6.55 -7.09 -1.80
CA LYS A 59 -6.08 -6.75 -0.46
C LYS A 59 -7.23 -6.22 0.40
N SER A 60 -8.06 -5.33 -0.16
CA SER A 60 -9.17 -4.69 0.57
C SER A 60 -8.66 -4.03 1.87
N ASP A 61 -9.38 -4.19 2.97
CA ASP A 61 -9.02 -3.73 4.31
C ASP A 61 -8.24 -4.76 5.13
N LYS A 62 -7.48 -5.65 4.47
CA LYS A 62 -6.67 -6.67 5.14
C LYS A 62 -5.22 -6.24 5.26
N VAL A 63 -4.58 -6.68 6.34
CA VAL A 63 -3.13 -6.63 6.51
C VAL A 63 -2.53 -7.88 5.88
N GLU A 64 -1.62 -7.70 4.93
CA GLU A 64 -0.95 -8.84 4.31
C GLU A 64 0.07 -9.48 5.26
N GLY A 65 0.18 -10.80 5.23
CA GLY A 65 1.17 -11.55 6.00
C GLY A 65 0.76 -11.95 7.43
N GLY A 66 -0.43 -11.53 7.89
CA GLY A 66 -0.93 -11.84 9.24
C GLY A 66 -0.05 -11.21 10.30
N VAL A 67 -0.48 -10.11 10.90
CA VAL A 67 0.23 -9.52 12.04
C VAL A 67 0.18 -10.53 13.20
N PRO A 68 1.32 -11.15 13.60
CA PRO A 68 1.30 -12.24 14.60
C PRO A 68 0.71 -11.79 15.94
N TRP A 69 0.83 -10.49 16.24
CA TRP A 69 0.37 -9.86 17.47
C TRP A 69 -1.11 -9.45 17.47
N LEU A 70 -1.77 -9.45 16.30
CA LEU A 70 -3.18 -9.06 16.18
C LEU A 70 -4.15 -10.26 16.31
N ASN A 71 -3.61 -11.48 16.48
CA ASN A 71 -4.35 -12.71 16.77
C ASN A 71 -4.36 -13.06 18.27
N LEU A 72 -4.10 -12.10 19.17
CA LEU A 72 -4.14 -12.29 20.63
C LEU A 72 -5.44 -11.76 21.26
N ALA A 73 -6.56 -11.93 20.57
CA ALA A 73 -7.89 -11.70 21.12
C ALA A 73 -8.73 -12.97 20.98
#